data_AF-A0A350YG79-F1
#
_entry.id   AF-A0A350YG79-F1
#
_cell.length_a   1.000
_cell.length_b   1.000
_cell.length_c   1.000
_cell.angle_alpha   90.00
_cell.angle_beta   90.00
_cell.angle_gamma   90.00
#
_symmetry.space_group_name_H-M   'P 1'
#
loop_
_entity.id
_entity.type
_entity.pdbx_description
1 polymer ?
#
loop_
_entity_poly.entity_id
_entity_poly.type
_entity_poly.pdbx_seq_one_letter_code
_entity_poly.pdbx_strand_id
1 'polypeptide(L)' 'MPKESDKRPTPADLRQRTGLTQVQFAGLIGKSPSAVAKWEARSALPRGTPSEIKRLCEAYKCTIDELIEAFEGIDIDSE' A
#
# COMPACT_ATOMS: atom_id res chain seq x y z
N MET A 1 -17.61 -26.52 1.80
CA MET A 1 -17.05 -25.51 0.87
C MET A 1 -16.00 -24.74 1.64
N PRO A 2 -14.76 -24.63 1.17
CA PRO A 2 -13.74 -23.87 1.89
C PRO A 2 -14.15 -22.39 1.87
N LYS A 3 -14.15 -21.77 3.06
CA LYS A 3 -14.55 -20.37 3.28
C LYS A 3 -13.53 -19.45 2.59
N GLU A 4 -14.00 -18.50 1.79
CA GLU A 4 -13.18 -17.40 1.25
C GLU A 4 -12.51 -16.68 2.41
N SER A 5 -11.25 -17.00 2.67
CA SER A 5 -10.41 -16.21 3.56
C SER A 5 -10.07 -14.92 2.81
N ASP A 6 -10.92 -13.90 2.98
CA ASP A 6 -10.68 -12.51 2.60
C ASP A 6 -9.34 -12.03 3.16
N LYS A 7 -8.27 -12.20 2.40
CA LYS A 7 -6.97 -11.62 2.73
C LYS A 7 -7.04 -10.15 2.38
N ARG A 8 -7.03 -9.28 3.41
CA ARG A 8 -6.86 -7.83 3.22
C ARG A 8 -5.64 -7.58 2.32
N PRO A 9 -5.74 -6.69 1.31
CA PRO A 9 -4.63 -6.44 0.40
C PRO A 9 -3.43 -5.92 1.17
N THR A 10 -2.21 -6.14 0.69
CA THR A 10 -1.00 -5.49 1.19
C THR A 10 -0.61 -4.33 0.26
N PRO A 11 0.29 -3.42 0.69
CA PRO A 11 0.82 -2.40 -0.22
C PRO A 11 1.50 -2.99 -1.46
N ALA A 12 2.06 -4.21 -1.33
CA ALA A 12 2.66 -4.93 -2.44
C ALA A 12 1.59 -5.43 -3.42
N ASP A 13 0.46 -5.94 -2.92
CA ASP A 13 -0.65 -6.39 -3.78
C ASP A 13 -1.24 -5.22 -4.57
N LEU A 14 -1.43 -4.07 -3.92
CA LEU A 14 -1.88 -2.84 -4.59
C LEU A 14 -0.90 -2.44 -5.70
N ARG A 15 0.41 -2.47 -5.46
CA ARG A 15 1.40 -2.16 -6.50
C ARG A 15 1.34 -3.19 -7.63
N GLN A 16 1.31 -4.48 -7.33
CA GLN A 16 1.38 -5.55 -8.33
C GLN A 16 0.19 -5.49 -9.31
N ARG A 17 -1.00 -5.10 -8.85
CA ARG A 17 -2.19 -4.83 -9.70
C ARG A 17 -1.93 -3.78 -10.79
N THR A 18 -0.99 -2.88 -10.57
CA THR A 18 -0.63 -1.83 -11.55
C THR A 18 0.38 -2.30 -12.60
N GLY A 19 1.02 -3.45 -12.40
CA GLY A 19 2.11 -3.96 -13.25
C GLY A 19 3.46 -3.27 -13.03
N LEU A 20 3.58 -2.38 -12.03
CA LEU A 20 4.81 -1.63 -11.76
C LEU A 20 5.76 -2.39 -10.81
N THR A 21 7.06 -2.32 -11.08
CA THR A 21 8.10 -2.69 -10.10
C THR A 21 8.17 -1.68 -8.95
N GLN A 22 8.82 -2.02 -7.83
CA GLN A 22 9.03 -1.07 -6.72
C GLN A 22 9.75 0.20 -7.18
N VAL A 23 10.75 0.08 -8.06
CA VAL A 23 11.53 1.22 -8.57
C VAL A 23 10.67 2.14 -9.44
N GLN A 24 9.88 1.57 -10.35
CA GLN A 24 8.97 2.34 -11.20
C GLN A 24 7.89 3.04 -10.38
N PHE A 25 7.30 2.32 -9.41
CA PHE A 25 6.29 2.88 -8.52
C PHE A 25 6.88 4.04 -7.68
N ALA A 26 8.06 3.84 -7.09
CA ALA A 26 8.76 4.88 -6.32
C ALA A 26 9.02 6.14 -7.17
N GLY A 27 9.49 5.96 -8.40
CA GLY A 27 9.69 7.07 -9.35
C GLY A 27 8.40 7.81 -9.67
N LEU A 28 7.28 7.09 -9.85
CA LEU A 28 5.97 7.67 -10.14
C LEU A 28 5.48 8.60 -9.02
N ILE A 29 5.72 8.24 -7.76
CA ILE A 29 5.26 9.03 -6.59
C ILE A 29 6.35 9.94 -6.01
N GLY A 30 7.52 10.05 -6.65
CA GLY A 30 8.64 10.87 -6.17
C GLY A 30 9.21 10.42 -4.83
N LYS A 31 9.24 9.12 -4.55
CA LYS A 31 9.85 8.53 -3.34
C LYS A 31 11.01 7.63 -3.71
N SER A 32 11.79 7.20 -2.72
CA SER A 32 12.89 6.26 -2.96
C SER A 32 12.37 4.81 -3.03
N PRO A 33 13.02 3.92 -3.80
CA PRO A 33 12.68 2.49 -3.80
C PRO A 33 12.74 1.87 -2.39
N SER A 34 13.67 2.34 -1.55
CA SER A 34 13.80 1.91 -0.16
C SER A 34 12.60 2.31 0.72
N ALA A 35 11.95 3.45 0.44
CA ALA A 35 10.72 3.82 1.14
C ALA A 35 9.58 2.85 0.79
N VAL A 36 9.42 2.54 -0.50
CA VAL A 36 8.43 1.57 -0.98
C VAL A 36 8.70 0.16 -0.42
N ALA A 37 9.96 -0.28 -0.37
CA ALA A 37 10.30 -1.55 0.25
C ALA A 37 9.93 -1.61 1.74
N LYS A 38 10.16 -0.52 2.50
CA LYS A 38 9.76 -0.44 3.92
C LYS A 38 8.25 -0.48 4.12
N TRP A 39 7.50 0.16 3.22
CA TRP A 39 6.04 0.14 3.19
C TRP A 39 5.51 -1.27 2.93
N GLU A 40 6.04 -1.96 1.92
CA GLU A 40 5.64 -3.33 1.59
C GLU A 40 6.02 -4.33 2.69
N ALA A 41 7.10 -4.06 3.42
CA ALA A 41 7.49 -4.83 4.61
C ALA A 41 6.70 -4.44 5.89
N ARG A 42 5.73 -3.53 5.82
CA ARG A 42 4.97 -2.97 6.96
C ARG A 42 5.84 -2.36 8.08
N SER A 43 7.08 -2.02 7.77
CA SER A 43 8.04 -1.42 8.72
C SER A 43 7.91 0.11 8.82
N ALA A 44 7.17 0.72 7.89
CA ALA A 44 6.87 2.15 7.89
C ALA A 44 5.54 2.43 7.18
N LEU A 45 4.85 3.48 7.61
CA LEU A 45 3.68 4.03 6.93
C LEU A 45 4.06 5.19 5.98
N PRO A 46 3.28 5.42 4.91
CA PRO A 46 3.44 6.57 4.05
C PRO A 46 3.03 7.81 4.85
N ARG A 47 3.87 8.85 4.79
CA ARG A 47 3.57 10.15 5.39
C ARG A 47 3.59 11.20 4.29
N GLY A 48 2.64 12.13 4.36
CA GLY A 48 2.53 13.22 3.41
C GLY A 48 1.30 14.08 3.67
N THR A 49 1.19 15.17 2.92
CA THR A 49 0.01 16.02 2.88
C THR A 49 -1.17 15.28 2.22
N PRO A 50 -2.43 15.73 2.40
CA PRO A 50 -3.58 15.11 1.72
C PRO A 50 -3.42 15.01 0.19
N SER A 51 -2.75 15.99 -0.42
CA SER A 51 -2.44 15.97 -1.86
C SER A 51 -1.45 14.88 -2.27
N GLU A 52 -0.52 14.51 -1.40
CA GLU A 52 0.40 13.39 -1.61
C GLU A 52 -0.31 12.05 -1.40
N ILE A 53 -1.19 11.95 -0.40
CA ILE A 53 -2.01 10.75 -0.18
C ILE A 53 -2.95 10.50 -1.36
N LYS A 54 -3.57 11.56 -1.89
CA LYS A 54 -4.38 11.45 -3.11
C LYS A 54 -3.57 10.90 -4.30
N ARG A 55 -2.37 11.44 -4.54
CA ARG A 55 -1.46 10.94 -5.58
C ARG A 55 -1.06 9.48 -5.35
N LEU A 56 -0.91 9.06 -4.10
CA LEU A 56 -0.63 7.67 -3.76
C LEU A 56 -1.81 6.75 -4.13
N CYS A 57 -3.05 7.16 -3.84
CA CYS A 57 -4.26 6.43 -4.24
C CYS A 57 -4.35 6.30 -5.77
N GLU A 58 -4.09 7.39 -6.49
CA GLU A 58 -4.08 7.42 -7.97
C GLU A 58 -3.00 6.47 -8.54
N ALA A 59 -1.79 6.50 -7.97
CA ALA A 59 -0.68 5.65 -8.40
C ALA A 59 -0.97 4.15 -8.15
N TYR A 60 -1.56 3.81 -7.00
CA TYR A 60 -1.99 2.45 -6.68
C TYR A 60 -3.27 2.01 -7.41
N LYS A 61 -3.99 2.94 -8.05
CA LYS A 61 -5.31 2.70 -8.65
C LYS A 61 -6.30 2.10 -7.64
N CYS A 62 -6.33 2.69 -6.45
CA CYS A 62 -7.17 2.24 -5.34
C CYS A 62 -7.93 3.41 -4.71
N THR A 63 -8.95 3.09 -3.93
CA THR A 63 -9.64 4.05 -3.06
C THR A 63 -8.82 4.36 -1.81
N ILE A 64 -9.21 5.41 -1.08
CA ILE A 64 -8.58 5.70 0.23
C ILE A 64 -8.84 4.58 1.24
N ASP A 65 -10.01 3.92 1.17
CA ASP A 65 -10.36 2.81 2.05
C ASP A 65 -9.47 1.59 1.79
N GLU A 66 -9.27 1.21 0.52
CA GLU A 66 -8.31 0.15 0.15
C GLU A 66 -6.87 0.49 0.58
N LEU A 67 -6.47 1.77 0.51
CA LEU A 67 -5.17 2.22 0.98
C LEU A 67 -5.05 2.04 2.49
N ILE A 68 -6.07 2.44 3.25
CA ILE A 68 -6.14 2.28 4.72
C ILE A 68 -6.05 0.80 5.07
N GLU A 69 -6.89 -0.06 4.48
CA GLU A 69 -6.87 -1.50 4.73
C GLU A 69 -5.49 -2.10 4.45
N ALA A 70 -4.84 -1.68 3.36
CA ALA A 70 -3.55 -2.21 2.97
C ALA A 70 -2.44 -1.87 3.95
N PHE A 71 -2.39 -0.63 4.42
CA PHE A 71 -1.33 -0.13 5.30
C PHE A 71 -1.61 -0.37 6.79
N GLU A 72 -2.87 -0.25 7.20
CA GLU A 72 -3.34 -0.38 8.59
C GLU A 72 -3.93 -1.74 8.91
N GLY A 73 -3.82 -2.74 8.03
CA GLY A 73 -4.06 -4.17 8.30
C GLY A 73 -3.24 -4.73 9.49
N ILE A 74 -3.47 -4.16 10.65
CA ILE A 74 -3.05 -4.49 12.00
C ILE A 74 -4.13 -5.46 12.49
N ASP A 75 -3.72 -6.65 12.90
CA ASP A 75 -4.52 -7.41 13.86
C ASP A 75 -4.47 -6.62 15.16
N ILE A 76 -5.53 -5.85 15.46
CA ILE A 76 -5.71 -5.16 16.75
C ILE A 76 -6.19 -6.18 17.82
N ASP A 77 -5.81 -7.45 17.67
CA ASP A 77 -6.07 -8.56 18.60
C ASP A 77 -4.75 -9.03 19.23
N SER A 78 -3.91 -8.09 19.65
CA SER A 78 -2.86 -8.35 20.64
C SER A 78 -3.22 -7.59 21.91
N GLU A 79 -4.23 -8.11 22.59
CA GLU A 79 -4.58 -7.76 23.98
C GLU A 79 -3.50 -8.28 24.94
#